data_AF-A0A5B7SN17-F1
#
_entry.id   AF-A0A5B7SN17-F1
#
_cell.length_a   1.000
_cell.length_b   1.000
_cell.length_c   1.000
_cell.angle_alpha   90.00
_cell.angle_beta   90.00
_cell.angle_gamma   90.00
#
_symmetry.space_group_name_H-M   'P 1'
#
loop_
_entity.id
_entity.type
_entity.pdbx_description
1 polymer ?
#
loop_
_entity_poly.entity_id
_entity_poly.type
_entity_poly.pdbx_seq_one_letter_code
_entity_poly.pdbx_strand_id
1 'polypeptide(L)'
;MKNYLSASIISLTVLISVILFTRAYHNRHRSNDIIHVTGLGAKDFKSDLVIWSGGFDKSGKSLEEASRLLQTDKEIIRQYLLAKGVKDAQIVFSALDIQKDYSTIYFENGGIKEQRFEGFILRQTVKIESNEVDKIEEISRSITELTDKGIGFYSNRPQYYYTKLSELKIEMVAAATEDARIRAEQIAQNANASIENLRYAKMGIFQIIAQNSNEDLSWGGTFNTSSKMKTATITMKLQFGL
;
A
#
# COMPACT_ATOMS: atom_id res chain seq x y z
N MET A 1 -75.13 5.22 38.92
CA MET A 1 -73.87 4.56 39.33
C MET A 1 -73.01 4.09 38.16
N LYS A 2 -73.57 3.50 37.08
CA LYS A 2 -72.82 3.06 35.89
C LYS A 2 -71.95 4.16 35.21
N ASN A 3 -72.43 5.40 35.13
CA ASN A 3 -71.70 6.50 34.45
C ASN A 3 -70.45 6.98 35.20
N TYR A 4 -70.40 6.83 36.53
CA TYR A 4 -69.21 7.19 37.31
C TYR A 4 -68.11 6.15 37.16
N LEU A 5 -68.49 4.88 37.02
CA LEU A 5 -67.56 3.77 36.86
C LEU A 5 -66.85 3.80 35.50
N SER A 6 -67.58 4.12 34.42
CA SER A 6 -66.99 4.35 33.09
C SER A 6 -66.11 5.60 33.06
N ALA A 7 -66.52 6.70 33.69
CA ALA A 7 -65.70 7.91 33.80
C ALA A 7 -64.38 7.67 34.57
N SER A 8 -64.42 6.89 35.66
CA SER A 8 -63.20 6.52 36.42
C SER A 8 -62.24 5.64 35.61
N ILE A 9 -62.75 4.69 34.82
CA ILE A 9 -61.92 3.83 33.96
C ILE A 9 -61.23 4.67 32.88
N ILE A 10 -61.98 5.58 32.24
CA ILE A 10 -61.44 6.47 31.20
C ILE A 10 -60.35 7.39 31.80
N SER A 11 -60.62 7.99 32.97
CA SER A 11 -59.65 8.83 33.67
C SER A 11 -58.36 8.08 34.01
N LEU A 12 -58.47 6.84 34.51
CA LEU A 12 -57.32 6.00 34.83
C LEU A 12 -56.51 5.64 33.58
N THR A 13 -57.19 5.33 32.48
CA THR A 13 -56.56 4.98 31.20
C THR A 13 -55.78 6.17 30.61
N VAL A 14 -56.36 7.37 30.70
CA VAL A 14 -55.69 8.61 30.28
C VAL A 14 -54.46 8.89 31.14
N LEU A 15 -54.55 8.72 32.47
CA LEU A 15 -53.40 8.88 33.38
C LEU A 15 -52.26 7.91 33.05
N ILE A 16 -52.57 6.63 32.86
CA ILE A 16 -51.59 5.62 32.47
C ILE A 16 -50.95 5.97 31.12
N SER A 17 -51.75 6.39 30.14
CA SER A 17 -51.27 6.78 28.82
C SER A 17 -50.30 7.97 28.89
N VAL A 18 -50.62 9.00 29.67
CA VAL A 18 -49.75 10.16 29.88
C VAL A 18 -48.44 9.76 30.57
N ILE A 19 -48.48 8.88 31.57
CA ILE A 19 -47.27 8.39 32.24
C ILE A 19 -46.37 7.61 31.28
N LEU A 20 -46.94 6.72 30.47
CA LEU A 20 -46.20 5.96 29.46
C LEU A 20 -45.62 6.89 28.39
N PHE A 21 -46.39 7.87 27.92
CA PHE A 21 -45.95 8.82 26.90
C PHE A 21 -44.83 9.73 27.40
N THR A 22 -44.94 10.26 28.62
CA THR A 22 -43.89 11.08 29.25
C THR A 22 -42.61 10.28 29.45
N ARG A 23 -42.71 9.02 29.91
CA ARG A 23 -41.53 8.14 30.01
C ARG A 23 -40.90 7.86 28.65
N ALA A 24 -41.69 7.56 27.62
CA ALA A 24 -41.20 7.34 26.27
C ALA A 24 -40.53 8.58 25.68
N TYR A 25 -41.11 9.76 25.90
CA TYR A 25 -40.59 11.04 25.41
C TYR A 25 -39.28 11.43 26.12
N HIS A 26 -39.21 11.25 27.45
CA HIS A 26 -38.01 11.53 28.24
C HIS A 26 -36.86 10.56 27.92
N ASN A 27 -37.18 9.29 27.60
CA ASN A 27 -36.18 8.30 27.18
C ASN A 27 -35.60 8.62 25.79
N ARG A 28 -36.35 9.30 24.92
CA ARG A 28 -35.88 9.70 23.58
C ARG A 28 -34.75 10.72 23.64
N HIS A 29 -34.73 11.61 24.63
CA HIS A 29 -33.71 12.66 24.76
C HIS A 29 -32.35 12.15 25.26
N ARG A 30 -32.31 11.06 26.03
CA ARG A 30 -31.04 10.38 26.42
C ARG A 30 -30.25 9.82 25.22
N SER A 31 -30.88 9.65 24.06
CA SER A 31 -30.17 9.20 22.85
C SER A 31 -29.21 10.23 22.25
N ASN A 32 -29.24 11.49 22.72
CA ASN A 32 -28.40 12.56 22.18
C ASN A 32 -27.03 12.72 22.86
N ASP A 33 -26.85 12.16 24.07
CA ASP A 33 -25.58 12.30 24.78
C ASP A 33 -24.58 11.31 24.23
N ILE A 34 -23.62 11.81 23.45
CA ILE A 34 -22.60 11.02 22.76
C ILE A 34 -21.22 11.68 22.83
N ILE A 35 -20.18 10.86 22.99
CA ILE A 35 -18.79 11.27 22.83
C ILE A 35 -18.31 10.87 21.44
N HIS A 36 -17.87 11.86 20.66
CA HIS A 36 -17.19 11.66 19.39
C HIS A 36 -15.69 11.60 19.60
N VAL A 37 -15.07 10.51 19.17
CA VAL A 37 -13.61 10.34 19.22
C VAL A 37 -13.09 9.80 17.90
N THR A 38 -11.88 10.20 17.56
CA THR A 38 -11.11 9.57 16.48
C THR A 38 -9.92 8.88 17.10
N GLY A 39 -9.83 7.57 16.93
CA GLY A 39 -8.66 6.79 17.30
C GLY A 39 -7.72 6.59 16.14
N LEU A 40 -6.44 6.44 16.43
CA LEU A 40 -5.37 6.20 15.46
C LEU A 40 -4.74 4.82 15.73
N GLY A 41 -4.75 3.97 14.72
CA GLY A 41 -3.92 2.77 14.67
C GLY A 41 -2.72 3.08 13.79
N ALA A 42 -1.51 2.94 14.32
CA ALA A 42 -0.27 3.14 13.59
C ALA A 42 0.71 2.01 13.90
N LYS A 43 1.39 1.49 12.88
CA LYS A 43 2.43 0.47 13.05
C LYS A 43 3.51 0.59 11.99
N ASP A 44 4.74 0.59 12.48
CA ASP A 44 5.92 0.49 11.64
C ASP A 44 6.18 -0.98 11.28
N PHE A 45 6.52 -1.22 10.02
CA PHE A 45 6.84 -2.55 9.53
C PHE A 45 7.88 -2.49 8.42
N LYS A 46 8.56 -3.62 8.25
CA LYS A 46 9.50 -3.86 7.16
C LYS A 46 8.81 -4.69 6.08
N SER A 47 9.06 -4.32 4.83
CA SER A 47 8.64 -5.09 3.65
C SER A 47 9.23 -6.50 3.70
N ASP A 48 8.45 -7.50 3.28
CA ASP A 48 8.80 -8.92 3.33
C ASP A 48 8.99 -9.54 1.93
N LEU A 49 8.78 -8.75 0.88
CA LEU A 49 8.96 -9.13 -0.51
C LEU A 49 9.63 -7.97 -1.26
N VAL A 50 10.62 -8.32 -2.08
CA VAL A 50 11.29 -7.39 -2.99
C VAL A 50 11.17 -7.89 -4.42
N ILE A 51 10.88 -6.96 -5.31
CA ILE A 51 10.92 -7.15 -6.75
C ILE A 51 11.99 -6.21 -7.28
N TRP A 52 13.02 -6.77 -7.89
CA TRP A 52 14.06 -6.00 -8.55
C TRP A 52 14.16 -6.42 -10.00
N SER A 53 14.46 -5.47 -10.88
CA SER A 53 14.68 -5.74 -12.28
C SER A 53 15.82 -4.92 -12.83
N GLY A 54 16.40 -5.40 -13.92
CA GLY A 54 17.39 -4.65 -14.68
C GLY A 54 17.38 -5.09 -16.13
N GLY A 55 18.04 -4.31 -16.98
CA GLY A 55 18.14 -4.53 -18.41
C GLY A 55 19.59 -4.55 -18.86
N PHE A 56 19.83 -5.26 -19.96
CA PHE A 56 21.10 -5.26 -20.65
C PHE A 56 20.83 -5.39 -22.15
N ASP A 57 21.73 -4.85 -22.95
CA ASP A 57 21.59 -4.84 -24.40
C ASP A 57 22.91 -5.05 -25.12
N LYS A 58 22.81 -5.55 -26.35
CA LYS A 58 23.93 -5.69 -27.27
C LYS A 58 23.51 -5.32 -28.68
N SER A 59 24.43 -4.68 -29.38
CA SER A 59 24.33 -4.42 -30.81
C SER A 59 25.21 -5.36 -31.62
N GLY A 60 24.81 -5.63 -32.86
CA GLY A 60 25.58 -6.42 -33.82
C GLY A 60 25.13 -6.13 -35.24
N LYS A 61 26.00 -6.43 -36.22
CA LYS A 61 25.72 -6.17 -37.64
C LYS A 61 24.68 -7.14 -38.20
N SER A 62 24.59 -8.32 -37.59
CA SER A 62 23.57 -9.34 -37.88
C SER A 62 22.81 -9.73 -36.62
N LEU A 63 21.61 -10.25 -36.79
CA LEU A 63 20.79 -10.75 -35.69
C LEU A 63 21.48 -11.90 -34.94
N GLU A 64 22.17 -12.78 -35.67
CA GLU A 64 22.91 -13.91 -35.09
C GLU A 64 24.08 -13.44 -34.22
N GLU A 65 24.85 -12.47 -34.69
CA GLU A 65 25.95 -11.87 -33.92
C GLU A 65 25.45 -11.22 -32.63
N ALA A 66 24.43 -10.35 -32.73
CA ALA A 66 23.87 -9.68 -31.58
C ALA A 66 23.27 -10.68 -30.57
N SER A 67 22.59 -11.72 -31.06
CA SER A 67 22.00 -12.77 -30.21
C SER A 67 23.05 -13.57 -29.45
N ARG A 68 24.15 -13.96 -30.10
CA ARG A 68 25.27 -14.68 -29.45
C ARG A 68 25.96 -13.84 -28.39
N LEU A 69 26.20 -12.55 -28.66
CA LEU A 69 26.77 -11.62 -27.69
C LEU A 69 25.84 -11.47 -26.47
N LEU A 70 24.55 -11.24 -26.71
CA LEU A 70 23.57 -11.11 -25.65
C LEU A 70 23.41 -12.39 -24.82
N GLN A 71 23.47 -13.56 -25.44
CA GLN A 71 23.40 -14.85 -24.74
C GLN A 71 24.63 -15.08 -23.85
N THR A 72 25.80 -14.61 -24.26
CA THR A 72 27.02 -14.62 -23.43
C THR A 72 26.84 -13.74 -22.19
N ASP A 73 26.38 -12.50 -22.40
CA ASP A 73 26.10 -11.56 -21.30
C ASP A 73 25.05 -12.11 -20.33
N LYS A 74 23.97 -12.68 -20.86
CA LYS A 74 22.92 -13.33 -20.08
C LYS A 74 23.49 -14.40 -19.14
N GLU A 75 24.38 -15.25 -19.64
CA GLU A 75 24.99 -16.31 -18.83
C GLU A 75 25.92 -15.72 -17.76
N ILE A 76 26.71 -14.70 -18.09
CA ILE A 76 27.56 -14.01 -17.12
C ILE A 76 26.71 -13.37 -16.00
N ILE A 77 25.61 -12.70 -16.36
CA ILE A 77 24.65 -12.12 -15.41
C ILE A 77 24.05 -13.21 -14.53
N ARG A 78 23.58 -14.32 -15.13
CA ARG A 78 23.01 -15.44 -14.38
C ARG A 78 24.01 -15.99 -13.37
N GLN A 79 25.24 -16.29 -13.80
CA GLN A 79 26.28 -16.81 -12.92
C GLN A 79 26.65 -15.84 -11.81
N TYR A 80 26.69 -14.53 -12.09
CA TYR A 80 26.89 -13.50 -11.07
C TYR A 80 25.78 -13.52 -10.01
N LEU A 81 24.51 -13.56 -10.43
CA LEU A 81 23.37 -13.60 -9.51
C LEU A 81 23.35 -14.88 -8.67
N LEU A 82 23.64 -16.03 -9.28
CA LEU A 82 23.78 -17.31 -8.58
C LEU A 82 24.94 -17.27 -7.56
N ALA A 83 26.08 -16.68 -7.93
CA ALA A 83 27.24 -16.55 -7.04
C ALA A 83 26.98 -15.62 -5.85
N LYS A 84 26.14 -14.58 -6.03
CA LYS A 84 25.63 -13.73 -4.93
C LYS A 84 24.48 -14.42 -4.15
N GLY A 85 24.15 -15.65 -4.49
CA GLY A 85 23.23 -16.51 -3.76
C GLY A 85 21.76 -16.37 -4.14
N VAL A 86 21.41 -15.70 -5.25
CA VAL A 86 20.03 -15.71 -5.76
C VAL A 86 19.70 -17.12 -6.23
N LYS A 87 18.51 -17.64 -5.90
CA LYS A 87 18.09 -18.96 -6.37
C LYS A 87 17.74 -18.90 -7.85
N ASP A 88 18.11 -19.92 -8.61
CA ASP A 88 17.83 -19.97 -10.06
C ASP A 88 16.34 -19.79 -10.40
N ALA A 89 15.46 -20.40 -9.60
CA ALA A 89 14.01 -20.29 -9.76
C ALA A 89 13.45 -18.87 -9.56
N GLN A 90 14.22 -17.96 -8.93
CA GLN A 90 13.83 -16.56 -8.73
C GLN A 90 14.29 -15.66 -9.87
N ILE A 91 15.17 -16.14 -10.75
CA ILE A 91 15.76 -15.35 -11.85
C ILE A 91 14.93 -15.59 -13.11
N VAL A 92 14.19 -14.56 -13.53
CA VAL A 92 13.34 -14.63 -14.72
C VAL A 92 13.85 -13.66 -15.76
N PHE A 93 14.32 -14.19 -16.90
CA PHE A 93 14.67 -13.38 -18.07
C PHE A 93 13.45 -13.19 -18.96
N SER A 94 13.24 -11.96 -19.45
CA SER A 94 12.17 -11.66 -20.39
C SER A 94 12.41 -12.29 -21.76
N ALA A 95 11.39 -12.24 -22.62
CA ALA A 95 11.61 -12.44 -24.05
C ALA A 95 12.61 -11.40 -24.61
N LEU A 96 13.26 -11.76 -25.72
CA LEU A 96 14.16 -10.87 -26.44
C LEU A 96 13.36 -9.76 -27.13
N ASP A 97 13.74 -8.52 -26.88
CA ASP A 97 13.29 -7.37 -27.65
C ASP A 97 14.33 -7.08 -28.74
N ILE A 98 13.89 -7.04 -30.00
CA ILE A 98 14.76 -6.89 -31.17
C ILE A 98 14.39 -5.59 -31.86
N GLN A 99 15.33 -4.65 -31.87
CA GLN A 99 15.19 -3.37 -32.57
C GLN A 99 16.19 -3.30 -33.71
N LYS A 100 15.76 -2.79 -34.87
CA LYS A 100 16.67 -2.42 -35.96
C LYS A 100 17.29 -1.06 -35.65
N ASP A 101 18.59 -0.95 -35.86
CA ASP A 101 19.34 0.28 -35.64
C ASP A 101 19.61 0.98 -36.98
N TYR A 102 19.39 2.29 -36.98
CA TYR A 102 19.51 3.14 -38.16
C TYR A 102 20.22 4.44 -37.79
N SER A 103 21.27 4.78 -38.54
CA SER A 103 21.89 6.09 -38.49
C SER A 103 21.18 7.04 -39.45
N THR A 104 20.76 8.21 -38.95
CA THR A 104 20.12 9.24 -39.79
C THR A 104 21.17 10.27 -40.20
N ILE A 105 21.38 10.40 -41.50
CA ILE A 105 22.26 11.40 -42.11
C ILE A 105 21.40 12.60 -42.46
N TYR A 106 21.82 13.80 -42.04
CA TYR A 106 21.12 15.06 -42.30
C TYR A 106 21.83 15.88 -43.38
N PHE A 107 21.07 16.68 -44.12
CA PHE A 107 21.59 17.77 -44.96
C PHE A 107 22.01 18.96 -44.08
N GLU A 108 22.83 19.87 -44.61
CA GLU A 108 23.25 21.09 -43.91
C GLU A 108 22.08 22.00 -43.50
N ASN A 109 20.94 21.90 -44.18
CA ASN A 109 19.70 22.62 -43.85
C ASN A 109 18.85 21.92 -42.77
N GLY A 110 19.34 20.83 -42.16
CA GLY A 110 18.63 20.06 -41.14
C GLY A 110 17.59 19.07 -41.66
N GLY A 111 17.39 18.95 -42.97
CA GLY A 111 16.52 17.94 -43.57
C GLY A 111 17.13 16.53 -43.49
N ILE A 112 16.30 15.49 -43.34
CA ILE A 112 16.77 14.10 -43.39
C ILE A 112 17.23 13.77 -44.82
N LYS A 113 18.49 13.37 -44.97
CA LYS A 113 19.10 12.98 -46.26
C LYS A 113 18.95 11.50 -46.53
N GLU A 114 19.31 10.66 -45.56
CA GLU A 114 19.33 9.21 -45.72
C GLU A 114 19.21 8.54 -44.34
N GLN A 115 18.53 7.39 -44.28
CA GLN A 115 18.62 6.48 -43.14
C GLN A 115 19.44 5.27 -43.54
N ARG A 116 20.61 5.12 -42.93
CA ARG A 116 21.51 4.00 -43.14
C ARG A 116 21.25 2.94 -42.08
N PHE A 117 21.02 1.70 -42.50
CA PHE A 117 20.92 0.57 -41.59
C PHE A 117 22.30 0.25 -41.00
N GLU A 118 22.40 0.24 -39.66
CA GLU A 118 23.66 0.00 -38.95
C GLU A 118 23.71 -1.41 -38.32
N GLY A 119 22.55 -2.00 -38.00
CA GLY A 119 22.49 -3.34 -37.44
C GLY A 119 21.24 -3.61 -36.60
N PHE A 120 21.40 -4.47 -35.60
CA PHE A 120 20.35 -4.84 -34.66
C PHE A 120 20.79 -4.55 -33.24
N ILE A 121 19.89 -4.01 -32.43
CA ILE A 121 20.04 -3.87 -30.97
C ILE A 121 19.06 -4.86 -30.34
N LEU A 122 19.58 -5.77 -29.53
CA LEU A 122 18.78 -6.72 -28.79
C LEU A 122 18.82 -6.34 -27.31
N ARG A 123 17.65 -6.29 -26.69
CA ARG A 123 17.49 -5.99 -25.27
C ARG A 123 16.87 -7.16 -24.55
N GLN A 124 17.30 -7.38 -23.32
CA GLN A 124 16.67 -8.33 -22.44
C GLN A 124 16.64 -7.76 -21.02
N THR A 125 15.59 -8.11 -20.29
CA THR A 125 15.46 -7.75 -18.88
C THR A 125 15.53 -8.98 -18.02
N VAL A 126 16.06 -8.82 -16.82
CA VAL A 126 16.02 -9.81 -15.75
C VAL A 126 15.13 -9.26 -14.64
N LYS A 127 14.26 -10.10 -14.10
CA LYS A 127 13.40 -9.81 -12.94
C LYS A 127 13.69 -10.84 -11.87
N ILE A 128 13.81 -10.37 -10.63
CA ILE A 128 13.98 -11.18 -9.43
C ILE A 128 12.89 -10.84 -8.44
N GLU A 129 12.26 -11.88 -7.91
CA GLU A 129 11.24 -11.79 -6.86
C GLU A 129 11.68 -12.67 -5.68
N SER A 130 11.82 -12.08 -4.49
CA SER A 130 12.35 -12.79 -3.33
C SER A 130 11.86 -12.22 -2.00
N ASN A 131 11.82 -13.06 -0.97
CA ASN A 131 11.61 -12.64 0.42
C ASN A 131 12.91 -12.19 1.11
N GLU A 132 14.08 -12.42 0.50
CA GLU A 132 15.37 -11.98 1.02
C GLU A 132 15.62 -10.49 0.70
N VAL A 133 14.81 -9.61 1.29
CA VAL A 133 14.73 -8.18 0.94
C VAL A 133 16.07 -7.46 0.97
N ASP A 134 16.84 -7.57 2.06
CA ASP A 134 18.11 -6.86 2.21
C ASP A 134 19.17 -7.37 1.22
N LYS A 135 19.17 -8.68 0.93
CA LYS A 135 20.12 -9.31 0.03
C LYS A 135 19.92 -8.85 -1.42
N ILE A 136 18.68 -8.83 -1.90
CA ILE A 136 18.42 -8.34 -3.27
C ILE A 136 18.65 -6.83 -3.35
N GLU A 137 18.36 -6.06 -2.29
CA GLU A 137 18.70 -4.64 -2.25
C GLU A 137 20.22 -4.42 -2.40
N GLU A 138 21.04 -5.19 -1.69
CA GLU A 138 22.51 -5.13 -1.83
C GLU A 138 22.95 -5.50 -3.25
N ILE A 139 22.44 -6.62 -3.79
CA ILE A 139 22.74 -7.07 -5.15
C ILE A 139 22.37 -5.98 -6.17
N SER A 140 21.22 -5.32 -6.02
CA SER A 140 20.77 -4.27 -6.94
C SER A 140 21.73 -3.07 -7.03
N ARG A 141 22.51 -2.83 -5.97
CA ARG A 141 23.53 -1.78 -5.88
C ARG A 141 24.88 -2.26 -6.39
N SER A 142 25.26 -3.50 -6.08
CA SER A 142 26.52 -4.11 -6.52
C SER A 142 26.52 -4.55 -7.98
N ILE A 143 25.36 -4.73 -8.62
CA ILE A 143 25.27 -5.22 -10.00
C ILE A 143 26.06 -4.38 -11.02
N THR A 144 26.34 -3.11 -10.70
CA THR A 144 27.19 -2.24 -11.52
C THR A 144 28.62 -2.78 -11.68
N GLU A 145 29.08 -3.68 -10.80
CA GLU A 145 30.33 -4.47 -10.95
C GLU A 145 30.38 -5.23 -12.29
N LEU A 146 29.24 -5.53 -12.92
CA LEU A 146 29.21 -6.14 -14.26
C LEU A 146 29.77 -5.23 -15.36
N THR A 147 29.81 -3.91 -15.12
CA THR A 147 30.43 -2.94 -16.03
C THR A 147 31.92 -3.24 -16.19
N ASP A 148 32.60 -3.71 -15.14
CA ASP A 148 34.01 -4.11 -15.17
C ASP A 148 34.24 -5.32 -16.09
N LYS A 149 33.18 -6.10 -16.38
CA LYS A 149 33.18 -7.21 -17.32
C LYS A 149 32.74 -6.82 -18.74
N GLY A 150 32.57 -5.52 -19.01
CA GLY A 150 32.15 -5.01 -20.32
C GLY A 150 30.65 -5.19 -20.60
N ILE A 151 29.85 -5.44 -19.56
CA ILE A 151 28.39 -5.60 -19.68
C ILE A 151 27.72 -4.30 -19.26
N GLY A 152 27.07 -3.64 -20.21
CA GLY A 152 26.20 -2.49 -19.95
C GLY A 152 24.92 -2.95 -19.27
N PHE A 153 24.92 -3.02 -17.94
CA PHE A 153 23.75 -3.41 -17.17
C PHE A 153 23.09 -2.18 -16.53
N TYR A 154 21.82 -1.97 -16.85
CA TYR A 154 20.98 -0.95 -16.25
C TYR A 154 20.14 -1.54 -15.11
N SER A 155 20.36 -1.06 -13.88
CA SER A 155 19.61 -1.51 -12.69
C SER A 155 18.42 -0.59 -12.41
N ASN A 156 17.22 -1.15 -12.30
CA ASN A 156 16.07 -0.40 -11.81
C ASN A 156 16.09 -0.32 -10.28
N ARG A 157 15.35 0.66 -9.74
CA ARG A 157 15.12 0.75 -8.29
C ARG A 157 14.30 -0.46 -7.82
N PRO A 158 14.71 -1.17 -6.76
CA PRO A 158 13.91 -2.23 -6.17
C PRO A 158 12.54 -1.70 -5.70
N GLN A 159 11.52 -2.55 -5.84
CA GLN A 159 10.19 -2.34 -5.33
C GLN A 159 9.95 -3.25 -4.13
N TYR A 160 9.39 -2.70 -3.07
CA TYR A 160 9.21 -3.33 -1.77
C TYR A 160 7.74 -3.48 -1.43
N TYR A 161 7.34 -4.71 -1.14
CA TYR A 161 5.98 -5.11 -0.84
C TYR A 161 5.87 -5.79 0.51
N TYR A 162 4.67 -5.77 1.05
CA TYR A 162 4.31 -6.49 2.26
C TYR A 162 3.18 -7.45 1.93
N THR A 163 3.41 -8.75 2.07
CA THR A 163 2.44 -9.77 1.66
C THR A 163 1.31 -9.97 2.67
N LYS A 164 1.55 -9.59 3.94
CA LYS A 164 0.62 -9.80 5.06
C LYS A 164 -0.30 -8.61 5.35
N LEU A 165 -0.72 -7.89 4.32
CA LEU A 165 -1.54 -6.67 4.47
C LEU A 165 -2.89 -6.92 5.14
N SER A 166 -3.50 -8.09 4.92
CA SER A 166 -4.78 -8.44 5.52
C SER A 166 -4.70 -8.55 7.05
N GLU A 167 -3.65 -9.21 7.55
CA GLU A 167 -3.39 -9.37 8.98
C GLU A 167 -3.09 -8.01 9.63
N LEU A 168 -2.24 -7.21 8.98
CA LEU A 168 -1.90 -5.86 9.44
C LEU A 168 -3.13 -4.96 9.52
N LYS A 169 -4.06 -5.03 8.55
CA LYS A 169 -5.30 -4.25 8.58
C LYS A 169 -6.16 -4.59 9.80
N ILE A 170 -6.32 -5.87 10.13
CA ILE A 170 -7.11 -6.31 11.29
C ILE A 170 -6.48 -5.78 12.58
N GLU A 171 -5.16 -5.93 12.72
CA GLU A 171 -4.41 -5.42 13.87
C GLU A 171 -4.56 -3.89 14.02
N MET A 172 -4.48 -3.16 12.91
CA MET A 172 -4.59 -1.69 12.93
C MET A 172 -6.00 -1.19 13.25
N VAL A 173 -7.05 -1.89 12.78
CA VAL A 173 -8.42 -1.59 13.20
C VAL A 173 -8.58 -1.79 14.69
N ALA A 174 -8.08 -2.89 15.24
CA ALA A 174 -8.13 -3.15 16.68
C ALA A 174 -7.40 -2.07 17.48
N ALA A 175 -6.18 -1.69 17.06
CA ALA A 175 -5.40 -0.64 17.70
C ALA A 175 -6.10 0.73 17.65
N ALA A 176 -6.68 1.11 16.50
CA ALA A 176 -7.40 2.36 16.34
C ALA A 176 -8.69 2.41 17.16
N THR A 177 -9.41 1.29 17.24
CA THR A 177 -10.62 1.18 18.06
C THR A 177 -10.30 1.29 19.55
N GLU A 178 -9.22 0.65 19.99
CA GLU A 178 -8.76 0.72 21.38
C GLU A 178 -8.29 2.12 21.77
N ASP A 179 -7.49 2.78 20.92
CA ASP A 179 -7.07 4.18 21.14
C ASP A 179 -8.28 5.12 21.23
N ALA A 180 -9.30 4.94 20.38
CA ALA A 180 -10.55 5.70 20.47
C ALA A 180 -11.29 5.44 21.79
N ARG A 181 -11.41 4.18 22.22
CA ARG A 181 -12.07 3.81 23.49
C ARG A 181 -11.39 4.46 24.68
N ILE A 182 -10.06 4.34 24.79
CA ILE A 182 -9.27 4.93 25.86
C ILE A 182 -9.49 6.45 25.92
N ARG A 183 -9.48 7.14 24.76
CA ARG A 183 -9.76 8.58 24.70
C ARG A 183 -11.16 8.92 25.18
N ALA A 184 -12.17 8.17 24.76
CA ALA A 184 -13.56 8.41 25.19
C ALA A 184 -13.72 8.23 26.70
N GLU A 185 -13.10 7.21 27.28
CA GLU A 185 -13.08 6.98 28.73
C GLU A 185 -12.43 8.13 29.49
N GLN A 186 -11.27 8.60 29.02
CA GLN A 186 -10.59 9.75 29.63
C GLN A 186 -11.45 11.03 29.55
N ILE A 187 -12.11 11.28 28.43
CA ILE A 187 -13.01 12.45 28.29
C ILE A 187 -14.18 12.34 29.28
N ALA A 188 -14.84 11.19 29.33
CA ALA A 188 -15.98 10.97 30.23
C ALA A 188 -15.57 11.11 31.71
N GLN A 189 -14.47 10.47 32.12
CA GLN A 189 -13.97 10.53 33.49
C GLN A 189 -13.66 11.96 33.94
N ASN A 190 -12.98 12.75 33.10
CA ASN A 190 -12.68 14.15 33.39
C ASN A 190 -13.93 15.06 33.42
N ALA A 191 -15.03 14.61 32.81
CA ALA A 191 -16.33 15.28 32.83
C ALA A 191 -17.28 14.76 33.93
N ASN A 192 -16.81 13.89 34.85
CA ASN A 192 -17.64 13.17 35.83
C ASN A 192 -18.79 12.36 35.20
N ALA A 193 -18.56 11.81 34.02
CA ALA A 193 -19.46 10.92 33.30
C ALA A 193 -18.82 9.53 33.08
N SER A 194 -19.57 8.58 32.53
CA SER A 194 -19.07 7.27 32.11
C SER A 194 -19.54 7.00 30.69
N ILE A 195 -18.74 6.25 29.91
CA ILE A 195 -19.17 5.87 28.56
C ILE A 195 -20.10 4.64 28.61
N GLU A 196 -21.09 4.63 27.72
CA GLU A 196 -21.93 3.48 27.44
C GLU A 196 -21.39 2.68 26.22
N ASN A 197 -22.23 1.80 25.67
CA ASN A 197 -21.95 1.04 24.47
C ASN A 197 -21.65 1.94 23.25
N LEU A 198 -20.84 1.39 22.34
CA LEU A 198 -20.57 1.96 21.03
C LEU A 198 -21.89 2.10 20.23
N ARG A 199 -22.21 3.32 19.80
CA ARG A 199 -23.40 3.63 19.00
C ARG A 199 -23.11 3.73 17.50
N TYR A 200 -21.89 4.17 17.14
CA TYR A 200 -21.49 4.34 15.75
C TYR A 200 -20.00 4.11 15.57
N ALA A 201 -19.63 3.48 14.45
CA ALA A 201 -18.25 3.32 14.03
C ALA A 201 -18.11 3.58 12.53
N LYS A 202 -17.07 4.33 12.16
CA LYS A 202 -16.67 4.53 10.77
C LYS A 202 -15.16 4.44 10.63
N MET A 203 -14.73 3.53 9.77
CA MET A 203 -13.33 3.37 9.41
C MET A 203 -12.91 4.46 8.42
N GLY A 204 -11.73 5.02 8.65
CA GLY A 204 -11.03 5.90 7.73
C GLY A 204 -10.31 5.12 6.63
N ILE A 205 -9.54 5.84 5.82
CA ILE A 205 -8.75 5.23 4.75
C ILE A 205 -7.50 4.59 5.36
N PHE A 206 -7.19 3.37 4.94
CA PHE A 206 -5.95 2.70 5.31
C PHE A 206 -4.81 3.25 4.45
N GLN A 207 -3.73 3.68 5.07
CA GLN A 207 -2.61 4.34 4.40
C GLN A 207 -1.30 3.62 4.72
N ILE A 208 -0.41 3.53 3.74
CA ILE A 208 0.94 2.99 3.88
C ILE A 208 1.92 3.98 3.27
N ILE A 209 2.70 4.62 4.13
CA ILE A 209 3.72 5.60 3.75
C ILE A 209 5.11 5.11 4.09
N ALA A 210 6.13 5.68 3.46
CA ALA A 210 7.51 5.45 3.87
C ALA A 210 7.74 5.98 5.30
N GLN A 211 8.47 5.22 6.12
CA GLN A 211 8.82 5.65 7.48
C GLN A 211 9.70 6.90 7.42
N ASN A 212 9.46 7.87 8.32
CA ASN A 212 10.18 9.15 8.36
C ASN A 212 10.13 9.94 7.04
N SER A 213 9.04 9.79 6.28
CA SER A 213 8.81 10.56 5.05
C SER A 213 7.69 11.57 5.24
N ASN A 214 7.77 12.66 4.48
CA ASN A 214 6.69 13.64 4.36
C ASN A 214 5.78 13.28 3.18
N GLU A 215 5.48 11.99 2.98
CA GLU A 215 4.56 11.56 1.94
C GLU A 215 3.14 12.08 2.21
N ASP A 216 2.58 12.76 1.22
CA ASP A 216 1.23 13.31 1.32
C ASP A 216 0.20 12.18 1.48
N LEU A 217 -0.68 12.35 2.46
CA LEU A 217 -1.79 11.45 2.70
C LEU A 217 -2.85 11.65 1.61
N SER A 218 -3.08 10.62 0.78
CA SER A 218 -4.08 10.68 -0.28
C SER A 218 -5.47 10.23 0.19
N TRP A 219 -6.51 10.89 -0.33
CA TRP A 219 -7.91 10.46 -0.16
C TRP A 219 -8.20 9.08 -0.80
N GLY A 220 -7.41 8.66 -1.78
CA GLY A 220 -7.47 7.31 -2.37
C GLY A 220 -6.67 6.25 -1.61
N GLY A 221 -5.92 6.63 -0.57
CA GLY A 221 -4.91 5.81 0.08
C GLY A 221 -3.55 5.93 -0.62
N THR A 222 -2.49 5.93 0.18
CA THR A 222 -1.10 5.91 -0.31
C THR A 222 -0.55 4.49 -0.15
N PHE A 223 0.04 3.95 -1.21
CA PHE A 223 0.71 2.64 -1.21
C PHE A 223 2.14 2.82 -1.70
N ASN A 224 3.03 3.22 -0.79
CA ASN A 224 4.44 3.31 -1.11
C ASN A 224 4.98 1.92 -1.49
N THR A 225 5.69 1.81 -2.62
CA THR A 225 6.48 0.62 -3.00
C THR A 225 7.98 0.90 -3.10
N SER A 226 8.41 2.15 -2.93
CA SER A 226 9.81 2.56 -3.10
C SER A 226 10.68 2.38 -1.85
N SER A 227 10.07 2.33 -0.66
CA SER A 227 10.77 2.28 0.62
C SER A 227 10.63 0.93 1.31
N LYS A 228 11.74 0.42 1.85
CA LYS A 228 11.78 -0.85 2.59
C LYS A 228 11.03 -0.79 3.92
N MET A 229 11.23 0.30 4.65
CA MET A 229 10.58 0.59 5.94
C MET A 229 9.36 1.48 5.72
N LYS A 230 8.23 1.09 6.32
CA LYS A 230 6.95 1.76 6.10
C LYS A 230 6.17 1.89 7.40
N THR A 231 5.27 2.85 7.43
CA THR A 231 4.29 3.04 8.50
C THR A 231 2.90 2.85 7.91
N ALA A 232 2.13 1.91 8.47
CA ALA A 232 0.71 1.78 8.20
C ALA A 232 -0.07 2.61 9.19
N THR A 233 -1.07 3.34 8.71
CA THR A 233 -1.99 4.10 9.57
C THR A 233 -3.45 3.86 9.17
N ILE A 234 -4.32 3.89 10.17
CA ILE A 234 -5.77 3.90 10.00
C ILE A 234 -6.40 4.73 11.10
N THR A 235 -7.51 5.38 10.77
CA THR A 235 -8.30 6.12 11.76
C THR A 235 -9.67 5.47 11.94
N MET A 236 -10.18 5.48 13.17
CA MET A 236 -11.52 5.00 13.51
C MET A 236 -12.31 6.13 14.15
N LYS A 237 -13.38 6.59 13.50
CA LYS A 237 -14.32 7.56 14.07
C LYS A 237 -15.40 6.80 14.83
N LEU A 238 -15.41 6.91 16.15
CA LEU A 238 -16.35 6.21 17.02
C LEU A 238 -17.25 7.20 17.74
N GLN A 239 -18.47 6.75 18.05
CA GLN A 239 -19.40 7.46 18.93
C GLN A 239 -19.83 6.51 20.05
N PHE A 240 -19.56 6.92 21.28
CA PHE A 240 -20.01 6.21 22.48
C PHE A 240 -21.18 6.96 23.09
N GLY A 241 -22.15 6.24 23.67
CA GLY A 241 -23.15 6.87 24.54
C GLY A 241 -22.51 7.37 25.85
N LEU A 242 -23.23 8.25 26.54
CA LEU A 242 -22.97 8.68 27.92
C LEU A 242 -24.10 8.24 28.85
#